data_AF-A0A967CQC7-F1
#
_entry.id   AF-A0A967CQC7-F1
#
_cell.length_a   1.000
_cell.length_b   1.000
_cell.length_c   1.000
_cell.angle_alpha   90.00
_cell.angle_beta   90.00
_cell.angle_gamma   90.00
#
_symmetry.space_group_name_H-M   'P 1'
#
loop_
_entity.id
_entity.type
_entity.pdbx_description
1 polymer ?
#
loop_
_entity_poly.entity_id
_entity_poly.type
_entity_poly.pdbx_seq_one_letter_code
_entity_poly.pdbx_strand_id
1 'polypeptide(L)'
;DRDDLRDGGAGHFVDCIQKTRALSPTTQIEVLVPDFRGRDDRALDILKAAPPDVMNHNLETVPRLYKEARPGSDYQFSLNLLKKFKAMFPQIPTKSGLMVGLGETDEEILAVMRDMRAHQIDMLTIGQYLAPSSSHLTVKRYVHPDTFKMFETEAYAMGFKHAAVGAMVRSSYHADQQAGHAMGP
;
A
#
# COMPACT_ATOMS: atom_id res chain seq x y z
N ASP A 1 12.90 -0.16 -5.34
CA ASP A 1 13.25 1.06 -6.10
C ASP A 1 14.15 0.78 -7.28
N ARG A 2 14.10 1.62 -8.30
CA ARG A 2 15.16 1.73 -9.32
C ARG A 2 16.13 2.82 -8.90
N ASP A 3 16.92 2.53 -7.88
CA ASP A 3 17.85 3.49 -7.26
C ASP A 3 18.95 3.96 -8.22
N ASP A 4 19.24 3.13 -9.20
CA ASP A 4 20.10 3.42 -10.34
C ASP A 4 19.57 4.59 -11.20
N LEU A 5 18.27 4.88 -11.13
CA LEU A 5 17.62 5.95 -11.87
C LEU A 5 17.39 7.19 -11.00
N ARG A 6 17.54 8.37 -11.61
CA ARG A 6 17.37 9.67 -10.93
C ARG A 6 15.94 9.93 -10.48
N ASP A 7 14.96 9.35 -11.15
CA ASP A 7 13.53 9.44 -10.86
C ASP A 7 12.99 8.26 -10.04
N GLY A 8 13.86 7.35 -9.58
CA GLY A 8 13.45 6.15 -8.85
C GLY A 8 12.61 5.15 -9.67
N GLY A 9 12.52 5.34 -11.00
CA GLY A 9 11.68 4.54 -11.90
C GLY A 9 10.29 5.10 -12.18
N ALA A 10 9.95 6.30 -11.70
CA ALA A 10 8.63 6.91 -11.89
C ALA A 10 8.23 7.05 -13.37
N GLY A 11 9.17 7.36 -14.27
CA GLY A 11 8.90 7.46 -15.70
C GLY A 11 8.42 6.14 -16.31
N HIS A 12 8.94 5.01 -15.82
CA HIS A 12 8.51 3.70 -16.30
C HIS A 12 7.05 3.39 -15.95
N PHE A 13 6.58 3.82 -14.77
CA PHE A 13 5.16 3.69 -14.42
C PHE A 13 4.27 4.49 -15.37
N VAL A 14 4.67 5.73 -15.70
CA VAL A 14 3.94 6.59 -16.66
C VAL A 14 3.85 5.92 -18.03
N ASP A 15 4.98 5.43 -18.55
CA ASP A 15 5.04 4.76 -19.86
C ASP A 15 4.12 3.54 -19.89
N CYS A 16 4.12 2.71 -18.84
CA CYS A 16 3.24 1.56 -18.72
C CYS A 16 1.76 1.96 -18.68
N ILE A 17 1.38 2.96 -17.89
CA ILE A 17 -0.01 3.43 -17.79
C ILE A 17 -0.50 3.94 -19.14
N GLN A 18 0.28 4.80 -19.79
CA GLN A 18 -0.07 5.37 -21.09
C GLN A 18 -0.22 4.30 -22.16
N LYS A 19 0.71 3.34 -22.20
CA LYS A 19 0.67 2.26 -23.19
C LYS A 19 -0.52 1.33 -22.96
N THR A 20 -0.83 1.00 -21.70
CA THR A 20 -2.01 0.21 -21.35
C THR A 20 -3.30 0.93 -21.76
N ARG A 21 -3.45 2.22 -21.43
CA ARG A 21 -4.64 3.00 -21.81
C ARG A 21 -4.81 3.13 -23.33
N ALA A 22 -3.71 3.25 -24.07
CA ALA A 22 -3.76 3.30 -25.53
C ALA A 22 -4.25 1.99 -26.18
N LEU A 23 -3.94 0.84 -25.55
CA LEU A 23 -4.28 -0.49 -26.08
C LEU A 23 -5.58 -1.06 -25.49
N SER A 24 -5.94 -0.66 -24.27
CA SER A 24 -7.09 -1.16 -23.52
C SER A 24 -7.72 -0.03 -22.68
N PRO A 25 -8.47 0.89 -23.32
CA PRO A 25 -8.89 2.16 -22.72
C PRO A 25 -9.88 2.02 -21.56
N THR A 26 -10.55 0.88 -21.42
CA THR A 26 -11.52 0.61 -20.34
C THR A 26 -10.89 -0.12 -19.15
N THR A 27 -9.62 -0.50 -19.22
CA THR A 27 -8.92 -1.19 -18.12
C THR A 27 -8.59 -0.20 -17.01
N GLN A 28 -9.05 -0.51 -15.80
CA GLN A 28 -8.65 0.20 -14.59
C GLN A 28 -7.24 -0.25 -14.17
N ILE A 29 -6.42 0.71 -13.73
CA ILE A 29 -5.00 0.51 -13.44
C ILE A 29 -4.72 0.88 -11.98
N GLU A 30 -4.42 -0.12 -11.15
CA GLU A 30 -3.76 0.05 -9.86
C GLU A 30 -2.25 -0.03 -10.05
N VAL A 31 -1.50 0.90 -9.44
CA VAL A 31 -0.02 0.82 -9.36
C VAL A 31 0.42 0.57 -7.94
N LEU A 32 1.40 -0.32 -7.76
CA LEU A 32 2.13 -0.49 -6.50
C LEU A 32 3.53 0.11 -6.67
N VAL A 33 3.71 1.33 -6.15
CA VAL A 33 4.97 2.06 -6.28
C VAL A 33 5.92 1.77 -5.11
N PRO A 34 7.24 1.92 -5.30
CA PRO A 34 8.17 1.93 -4.18
C PRO A 34 8.12 3.26 -3.42
N ASP A 35 8.98 3.46 -2.42
CA ASP A 35 9.02 4.71 -1.63
C ASP A 35 9.82 5.84 -2.32
N PHE A 36 10.44 5.55 -3.47
CA PHE A 36 11.32 6.45 -4.22
C PHE A 36 12.53 6.98 -3.41
N ARG A 37 12.83 6.34 -2.27
CA ARG A 37 13.86 6.73 -1.29
C ARG A 37 13.83 8.20 -0.92
N GLY A 38 12.65 8.74 -0.67
CA GLY A 38 12.47 10.15 -0.29
C GLY A 38 12.66 11.15 -1.42
N ARG A 39 12.77 10.70 -2.68
CA ARG A 39 12.70 11.55 -3.89
C ARG A 39 11.27 11.64 -4.42
N ASP A 40 10.30 11.58 -3.51
CA ASP A 40 8.88 11.51 -3.80
C ASP A 40 8.39 12.73 -4.57
N ASP A 41 8.87 13.94 -4.28
CA ASP A 41 8.45 15.15 -5.02
C ASP A 41 8.73 15.03 -6.53
N ARG A 42 9.91 14.53 -6.92
CA ARG A 42 10.27 14.31 -8.32
C ARG A 42 9.45 13.18 -8.94
N ALA A 43 9.27 12.08 -8.21
CA ALA A 43 8.51 10.93 -8.69
C ALA A 43 7.03 11.28 -8.89
N LEU A 44 6.43 11.99 -7.93
CA LEU A 44 5.05 12.45 -7.99
C LEU A 44 4.84 13.46 -9.12
N ASP A 45 5.79 14.36 -9.38
CA ASP A 45 5.72 15.29 -10.51
C ASP A 45 5.66 14.57 -11.87
N ILE A 46 6.47 13.51 -12.02
CA ILE A 46 6.45 12.66 -13.22
C ILE A 46 5.13 11.91 -13.34
N LEU A 47 4.66 11.28 -12.24
CA LEU A 47 3.41 10.52 -12.23
C LEU A 47 2.17 11.36 -12.61
N LYS A 48 2.22 12.70 -12.50
CA LYS A 48 1.14 13.58 -12.97
C LYS A 48 0.82 13.41 -14.46
N ALA A 49 1.78 12.99 -15.27
CA ALA A 49 1.59 12.82 -16.71
C ALA A 49 0.64 11.66 -17.06
N ALA A 50 0.47 10.68 -16.15
CA ALA A 50 -0.45 9.58 -16.32
C ALA A 50 -0.84 9.01 -14.95
N PRO A 51 -1.79 9.65 -14.23
CA PRO A 51 -2.20 9.17 -12.93
C PRO A 51 -2.93 7.81 -13.03
N PRO A 52 -2.72 6.89 -12.08
CA PRO A 52 -3.41 5.61 -12.03
C PRO A 52 -4.87 5.76 -11.58
N ASP A 53 -5.64 4.68 -11.63
CA ASP A 53 -7.00 4.62 -11.07
C ASP A 53 -6.97 4.30 -9.56
N VAL A 54 -5.91 3.61 -9.09
CA VAL A 54 -5.61 3.41 -7.66
C VAL A 54 -4.11 3.58 -7.43
N MET A 55 -3.72 4.39 -6.44
CA MET A 55 -2.33 4.57 -6.05
C MET A 55 -2.01 3.75 -4.79
N ASN A 56 -1.15 2.73 -4.93
CA ASN A 56 -0.77 1.85 -3.84
C ASN A 56 0.71 2.00 -3.47
N HIS A 57 0.99 2.10 -2.18
CA HIS A 57 2.33 1.93 -1.60
C HIS A 57 2.19 1.24 -0.24
N ASN A 58 2.74 0.05 -0.09
CA ASN A 58 2.61 -0.69 1.17
C ASN A 58 3.50 -0.10 2.27
N LEU A 59 3.01 -0.10 3.51
CA LEU A 59 3.84 0.12 4.71
C LEU A 59 4.55 -1.17 5.13
N GLU A 60 3.93 -2.32 4.86
CA GLU A 60 4.37 -3.69 5.18
C GLU A 60 4.36 -4.05 6.67
N THR A 61 4.82 -3.19 7.58
CA THR A 61 4.87 -3.52 9.02
C THR A 61 4.88 -2.28 9.91
N VAL A 62 4.98 -2.50 11.22
CA VAL A 62 4.97 -1.48 12.28
C VAL A 62 6.31 -0.74 12.41
N PRO A 63 6.33 0.51 12.91
CA PRO A 63 7.56 1.33 12.97
C PRO A 63 8.75 0.66 13.64
N ARG A 64 8.51 -0.09 14.73
CA ARG A 64 9.53 -0.80 15.49
C ARG A 64 10.27 -1.86 14.65
N LEU A 65 9.56 -2.54 13.75
CA LEU A 65 10.10 -3.60 12.89
C LEU A 65 10.57 -3.09 11.53
N TYR A 66 10.34 -1.83 11.23
CA TYR A 66 10.46 -1.29 9.89
C TYR A 66 11.88 -1.39 9.31
N LYS A 67 12.91 -1.07 10.11
CA LYS A 67 14.32 -1.17 9.67
C LYS A 67 14.77 -2.61 9.43
N GLU A 68 14.21 -3.57 10.17
CA GLU A 68 14.51 -4.99 10.02
C GLU A 68 13.80 -5.57 8.77
N ALA A 69 12.52 -5.23 8.58
CA ALA A 69 11.72 -5.72 7.46
C ALA A 69 12.03 -5.01 6.13
N ARG A 70 12.41 -3.74 6.17
CA ARG A 70 12.61 -2.88 4.99
C ARG A 70 13.89 -2.04 5.10
N PRO A 71 15.07 -2.66 4.97
CA PRO A 71 16.33 -1.92 5.01
C PRO A 71 16.36 -0.80 3.95
N GLY A 72 16.56 0.44 4.40
CA GLY A 72 16.65 1.62 3.54
C GLY A 72 15.32 2.36 3.28
N SER A 73 14.19 1.82 3.74
CA SER A 73 12.90 2.53 3.73
C SER A 73 12.70 3.28 5.06
N ASP A 74 11.85 4.31 5.04
CA ASP A 74 11.41 5.05 6.23
C ASP A 74 9.88 5.08 6.35
N TYR A 75 9.37 4.72 7.53
CA TYR A 75 7.93 4.60 7.79
C TYR A 75 7.18 5.92 7.53
N GLN A 76 7.74 7.03 8.00
CA GLN A 76 7.09 8.33 7.85
C GLN A 76 7.16 8.82 6.40
N PHE A 77 8.24 8.52 5.67
CA PHE A 77 8.33 8.82 4.23
C PHE A 77 7.28 8.05 3.44
N SER A 78 7.05 6.76 3.74
CA SER A 78 6.01 5.98 3.09
C SER A 78 4.59 6.53 3.33
N LEU A 79 4.30 6.96 4.55
CA LEU A 79 3.02 7.63 4.87
C LEU A 79 2.90 8.98 4.13
N ASN A 80 3.97 9.77 4.12
CA ASN A 80 3.99 11.09 3.48
C ASN A 80 3.84 11.00 1.96
N LEU A 81 4.41 9.97 1.30
CA LEU A 81 4.26 9.73 -0.13
C LEU A 81 2.77 9.64 -0.52
N LEU A 82 1.99 8.80 0.18
CA LEU A 82 0.57 8.65 -0.09
C LEU A 82 -0.23 9.91 0.26
N LYS A 83 0.12 10.60 1.36
CA LYS A 83 -0.50 11.87 1.73
C LYS A 83 -0.29 12.96 0.68
N LYS A 84 0.94 13.10 0.15
CA LYS A 84 1.26 14.06 -0.91
C LYS A 84 0.52 13.72 -2.20
N PHE A 85 0.51 12.44 -2.59
CA PHE A 85 -0.27 12.01 -3.76
C PHE A 85 -1.76 12.33 -3.60
N LYS A 86 -2.35 12.03 -2.42
CA LYS A 86 -3.76 12.32 -2.13
C LYS A 86 -4.09 13.81 -2.20
N ALA A 87 -3.18 14.67 -1.74
CA ALA A 87 -3.35 16.12 -1.84
C ALA A 87 -3.33 16.61 -3.30
N MET A 88 -2.55 15.97 -4.16
CA MET A 88 -2.49 16.29 -5.60
C MET A 88 -3.67 15.72 -6.39
N PHE A 89 -4.18 14.56 -6.00
CA PHE A 89 -5.28 13.87 -6.67
C PHE A 89 -6.34 13.37 -5.67
N PRO A 90 -7.16 14.28 -5.08
CA PRO A 90 -8.10 13.92 -4.02
C PRO A 90 -9.15 12.87 -4.44
N GLN A 91 -9.47 12.81 -5.72
CA GLN A 91 -10.42 11.88 -6.32
C GLN A 91 -9.85 10.47 -6.51
N ILE A 92 -8.52 10.30 -6.56
CA ILE A 92 -7.90 8.99 -6.77
C ILE A 92 -7.78 8.29 -5.42
N PRO A 93 -8.32 7.07 -5.27
CA PRO A 93 -8.15 6.29 -4.06
C PRO A 93 -6.69 5.90 -3.84
N THR A 94 -6.26 6.00 -2.58
CA THR A 94 -4.94 5.54 -2.12
C THR A 94 -5.07 4.26 -1.33
N LYS A 95 -4.08 3.38 -1.46
CA LYS A 95 -4.07 2.05 -0.84
C LYS A 95 -2.74 1.76 -0.17
N SER A 96 -2.78 1.00 0.90
CA SER A 96 -1.58 0.44 1.51
C SER A 96 -1.86 -0.91 2.17
N GLY A 97 -0.81 -1.70 2.35
CA GLY A 97 -0.86 -3.02 2.93
C GLY A 97 0.05 -3.20 4.15
N LEU A 98 -0.37 -4.10 5.03
CA LEU A 98 0.38 -4.60 6.18
C LEU A 98 0.46 -6.13 6.13
N MET A 99 1.58 -6.65 6.59
CA MET A 99 1.76 -8.07 6.86
C MET A 99 1.81 -8.29 8.37
N VAL A 100 1.05 -9.27 8.85
CA VAL A 100 1.07 -9.71 10.26
C VAL A 100 1.80 -11.03 10.40
N GLY A 101 2.39 -11.27 11.56
CA GLY A 101 3.21 -12.45 11.85
C GLY A 101 4.71 -12.21 11.85
N LEU A 102 5.16 -10.95 11.80
CA LEU A 102 6.58 -10.55 11.85
C LEU A 102 7.08 -10.27 13.26
N GLY A 103 6.19 -10.23 14.26
CA GLY A 103 6.51 -9.99 15.68
C GLY A 103 5.91 -8.69 16.22
N GLU A 104 5.00 -8.10 15.47
CA GLU A 104 4.14 -7.00 15.88
C GLU A 104 3.05 -7.46 16.86
N THR A 105 2.56 -6.54 17.70
CA THR A 105 1.33 -6.75 18.48
C THR A 105 0.09 -6.26 17.72
N ASP A 106 -1.09 -6.67 18.17
CA ASP A 106 -2.35 -6.22 17.57
C ASP A 106 -2.56 -4.72 17.78
N GLU A 107 -2.13 -4.17 18.92
CA GLU A 107 -2.18 -2.74 19.22
C GLU A 107 -1.27 -1.93 18.31
N GLU A 108 -0.09 -2.45 17.95
CA GLU A 108 0.81 -1.80 17.00
C GLU A 108 0.18 -1.76 15.60
N ILE A 109 -0.50 -2.82 15.17
CA ILE A 109 -1.25 -2.84 13.90
C ILE A 109 -2.38 -1.80 13.93
N LEU A 110 -3.17 -1.75 15.00
CA LEU A 110 -4.25 -0.76 15.15
C LEU A 110 -3.72 0.67 15.24
N ALA A 111 -2.50 0.88 15.73
CA ALA A 111 -1.84 2.18 15.69
C ALA A 111 -1.47 2.58 14.26
N VAL A 112 -0.89 1.65 13.47
CA VAL A 112 -0.57 1.91 12.05
C VAL A 112 -1.83 2.19 11.24
N MET A 113 -2.93 1.46 11.49
CA MET A 113 -4.22 1.73 10.84
C MET A 113 -4.72 3.15 11.12
N ARG A 114 -4.56 3.64 12.35
CA ARG A 114 -4.88 5.04 12.70
C ARG A 114 -3.97 6.04 12.00
N ASP A 115 -2.67 5.76 11.91
CA ASP A 115 -1.73 6.59 11.15
C ASP A 115 -2.13 6.66 9.67
N MET A 116 -2.47 5.52 9.07
CA MET A 116 -2.91 5.44 7.68
C MET A 116 -4.13 6.34 7.43
N ARG A 117 -5.12 6.33 8.33
CA ARG A 117 -6.29 7.21 8.24
C ARG A 117 -5.94 8.68 8.45
N ALA A 118 -5.04 9.00 9.38
CA ALA A 118 -4.53 10.36 9.57
C ALA A 118 -3.78 10.89 8.32
N HIS A 119 -3.27 10.00 7.47
CA HIS A 119 -2.65 10.31 6.18
C HIS A 119 -3.60 10.15 4.99
N GLN A 120 -4.90 10.02 5.24
CA GLN A 120 -5.97 9.94 4.24
C GLN A 120 -5.86 8.73 3.29
N ILE A 121 -5.29 7.61 3.76
CA ILE A 121 -5.20 6.38 2.96
C ILE A 121 -6.56 5.71 2.91
N ASP A 122 -7.15 5.59 1.72
CA ASP A 122 -8.54 5.16 1.53
C ASP A 122 -8.76 3.65 1.75
N MET A 123 -7.80 2.82 1.34
CA MET A 123 -7.93 1.36 1.26
C MET A 123 -6.82 0.64 2.03
N LEU A 124 -7.17 -0.49 2.64
CA LEU A 124 -6.27 -1.29 3.47
C LEU A 124 -6.25 -2.75 3.02
N THR A 125 -5.07 -3.36 3.02
CA THR A 125 -4.94 -4.83 3.00
C THR A 125 -4.15 -5.32 4.21
N ILE A 126 -4.63 -6.37 4.88
CA ILE A 126 -3.86 -7.05 5.94
C ILE A 126 -3.78 -8.55 5.63
N GLY A 127 -2.57 -9.06 5.48
CA GLY A 127 -2.29 -10.46 5.15
C GLY A 127 -1.30 -11.14 6.09
N GLN A 128 -1.32 -12.48 6.16
CA GLN A 128 -0.30 -13.23 6.90
C GLN A 128 1.04 -13.18 6.15
N TYR A 129 2.10 -12.80 6.86
CA TYR A 129 3.46 -12.99 6.39
C TYR A 129 3.78 -14.49 6.29
N LEU A 130 4.20 -14.91 5.10
CA LEU A 130 4.70 -16.25 4.83
C LEU A 130 6.14 -16.10 4.34
N ALA A 131 7.09 -16.63 5.11
CA ALA A 131 8.50 -16.56 4.75
C ALA A 131 8.73 -17.28 3.41
N PRO A 132 9.30 -16.60 2.40
CA PRO A 132 9.56 -17.23 1.10
C PRO A 132 10.63 -18.32 1.17
N SER A 133 11.59 -18.18 2.07
CA SER A 133 12.65 -19.16 2.34
C SER A 133 13.23 -18.97 3.75
N SER A 134 14.13 -19.85 4.17
CA SER A 134 14.82 -19.78 5.47
C SER A 134 15.78 -18.61 5.62
N SER A 135 16.18 -17.94 4.54
CA SER A 135 17.04 -16.75 4.58
C SER A 135 16.27 -15.45 4.82
N HIS A 136 14.94 -15.50 4.88
CA HIS A 136 14.07 -14.36 5.16
C HIS A 136 13.71 -14.30 6.64
N LEU A 137 13.08 -13.20 7.06
CA LEU A 137 12.56 -13.06 8.42
C LEU A 137 11.70 -14.27 8.78
N THR A 138 11.87 -14.77 9.99
CA THR A 138 11.09 -15.92 10.48
C THR A 138 9.68 -15.47 10.86
N VAL A 139 8.68 -16.29 10.54
CA VAL A 139 7.31 -16.09 11.04
C VAL A 139 7.30 -16.19 12.57
N LYS A 140 6.88 -15.13 13.25
CA LYS A 140 6.81 -15.06 14.72
C LYS A 140 5.45 -15.51 15.26
N ARG A 141 4.38 -15.34 14.50
CA ARG A 141 3.03 -15.83 14.83
C ARG A 141 2.20 -16.09 13.58
N TYR A 142 1.31 -17.07 13.68
CA TYR A 142 0.20 -17.25 12.75
C TYR A 142 -1.04 -16.64 13.38
N VAL A 143 -1.58 -15.60 12.76
CA VAL A 143 -2.70 -14.83 13.32
C VAL A 143 -4.01 -15.62 13.16
N HIS A 144 -4.80 -15.69 14.22
CA HIS A 144 -6.08 -16.41 14.22
C HIS A 144 -7.09 -15.71 13.30
N PRO A 145 -7.99 -16.45 12.62
CA PRO A 145 -9.06 -15.84 11.80
C PRO A 145 -9.90 -14.78 12.52
N ASP A 146 -10.16 -14.96 13.82
CA ASP A 146 -10.93 -13.98 14.61
C ASP A 146 -10.19 -12.65 14.78
N THR A 147 -8.85 -12.68 14.86
CA THR A 147 -8.04 -11.46 14.90
C THR A 147 -8.07 -10.73 13.55
N PHE A 148 -8.05 -11.47 12.44
CA PHE A 148 -8.28 -10.87 11.12
C PHE A 148 -9.66 -10.20 11.03
N LYS A 149 -10.71 -10.87 11.52
CA LYS A 149 -12.07 -10.29 11.58
C LYS A 149 -12.14 -9.05 12.46
N MET A 150 -11.40 -9.03 13.57
CA MET A 150 -11.26 -7.84 14.42
C MET A 150 -10.61 -6.69 13.65
N PHE A 151 -9.48 -6.92 12.98
CA PHE A 151 -8.83 -5.87 12.17
C PHE A 151 -9.74 -5.34 11.06
N GLU A 152 -10.51 -6.19 10.39
CA GLU A 152 -11.48 -5.77 9.38
C GLU A 152 -12.57 -4.86 9.98
N THR A 153 -13.14 -5.26 11.12
CA THR A 153 -14.16 -4.49 11.84
C THR A 153 -13.62 -3.10 12.23
N GLU A 154 -12.43 -3.07 12.81
CA GLU A 154 -11.75 -1.83 13.19
C GLU A 154 -11.41 -0.96 11.97
N ALA A 155 -11.02 -1.55 10.84
CA ALA A 155 -10.75 -0.80 9.62
C ALA A 155 -11.99 -0.03 9.15
N TYR A 156 -13.14 -0.68 9.07
CA TYR A 156 -14.38 -0.01 8.69
C TYR A 156 -14.83 1.02 9.75
N ALA A 157 -14.66 0.72 11.04
CA ALA A 157 -14.94 1.68 12.11
C ALA A 157 -14.05 2.94 12.04
N MET A 158 -12.80 2.80 11.61
CA MET A 158 -11.87 3.92 11.36
C MET A 158 -12.11 4.65 10.03
N GLY A 159 -13.06 4.18 9.22
CA GLY A 159 -13.49 4.83 7.98
C GLY A 159 -12.62 4.52 6.76
N PHE A 160 -11.94 3.38 6.71
CA PHE A 160 -11.42 2.88 5.43
C PHE A 160 -12.60 2.59 4.48
N LYS A 161 -12.46 2.97 3.22
CA LYS A 161 -13.51 2.75 2.20
C LYS A 161 -13.59 1.28 1.80
N HIS A 162 -12.44 0.60 1.82
CA HIS A 162 -12.34 -0.82 1.54
C HIS A 162 -11.21 -1.43 2.37
N ALA A 163 -11.49 -2.59 2.98
CA ALA A 163 -10.50 -3.36 3.71
C ALA A 163 -10.57 -4.82 3.26
N ALA A 164 -9.47 -5.34 2.71
CA ALA A 164 -9.31 -6.77 2.46
C ALA A 164 -8.40 -7.36 3.54
N VAL A 165 -8.93 -8.26 4.37
CA VAL A 165 -8.22 -8.75 5.56
C VAL A 165 -8.36 -10.26 5.66
N GLY A 166 -7.24 -10.96 5.81
CA GLY A 166 -7.24 -12.41 5.99
C GLY A 166 -5.89 -13.07 5.68
N ALA A 167 -5.72 -14.31 6.12
CA ALA A 167 -4.43 -15.01 6.02
C ALA A 167 -3.85 -15.05 4.60
N MET A 168 -4.70 -15.29 3.59
CA MET A 168 -4.30 -15.41 2.19
C MET A 168 -4.35 -14.09 1.42
N VAL A 169 -4.71 -12.98 2.06
CA VAL A 169 -4.77 -11.67 1.41
C VAL A 169 -3.36 -11.22 1.03
N ARG A 170 -3.27 -10.62 -0.16
CA ARG A 170 -2.10 -9.94 -0.70
C ARG A 170 -2.52 -8.56 -1.19
N SER A 171 -1.57 -7.66 -1.42
CA SER A 171 -1.86 -6.28 -1.85
C SER A 171 -2.70 -6.22 -3.13
N SER A 172 -2.60 -7.19 -4.03
CA SER A 172 -3.40 -7.30 -5.26
C SER A 172 -4.63 -8.21 -5.17
N TYR A 173 -4.88 -8.85 -4.02
CA TYR A 173 -5.99 -9.80 -3.87
C TYR A 173 -7.35 -9.10 -4.01
N HIS A 174 -8.17 -9.52 -4.97
CA HIS A 174 -9.47 -8.90 -5.34
C HIS A 174 -9.42 -7.42 -5.72
N ALA A 175 -8.28 -6.88 -6.17
CA ALA A 175 -8.13 -5.46 -6.53
C ALA A 175 -9.24 -4.93 -7.46
N ASP A 176 -9.73 -5.78 -8.37
CA ASP A 176 -10.89 -5.54 -9.25
C ASP A 176 -12.20 -5.32 -8.47
N GLN A 177 -12.48 -6.14 -7.46
CA GLN A 177 -13.65 -5.98 -6.60
C GLN A 177 -13.51 -4.77 -5.66
N GLN A 178 -12.28 -4.45 -5.22
CA GLN A 178 -12.01 -3.30 -4.35
C GLN A 178 -12.16 -1.97 -5.11
N ALA A 179 -11.63 -1.89 -6.33
CA ALA A 179 -11.71 -0.69 -7.18
C ALA A 179 -13.15 -0.41 -7.60
N GLY A 180 -13.93 -1.43 -7.96
CA GLY A 180 -15.35 -1.29 -8.32
C GLY A 180 -16.21 -0.65 -7.22
N HIS A 181 -15.91 -0.90 -5.94
CA HIS A 181 -16.64 -0.31 -4.80
C HIS A 181 -16.12 1.08 -4.41
N ALA A 182 -14.82 1.36 -4.59
CA ALA A 182 -14.23 2.65 -4.29
C ALA A 182 -14.48 3.71 -5.38
N MET A 183 -14.78 3.28 -6.61
CA MET A 183 -14.95 4.12 -7.81
C MET A 183 -16.43 4.24 -8.26
N GLY A 184 -17.39 3.71 -7.49
CA GLY A 184 -18.82 3.87 -7.75
C GLY A 184 -19.37 5.24 -7.31
N PRO A 185 -20.50 5.70 -7.88
CA PRO A 185 -21.07 7.04 -7.64
C PRO A 185 -21.44 7.32 -6.18
#